data_AF-A0A919PR09-F1
#
_entry.id   AF-A0A919PR09-F1
#
_cell.length_a   1.000
_cell.length_b   1.000
_cell.length_c   1.000
_cell.angle_alpha   90.00
_cell.angle_beta   90.00
_cell.angle_gamma   90.00
#
_symmetry.space_group_name_H-M   'P 1'
#
loop_
_entity.id
_entity.type
_entity.pdbx_description
1 polymer ?
#
loop_
_entity_poly.entity_id
_entity_poly.type
_entity_poly.pdbx_seq_one_letter_code
_entity_poly.pdbx_strand_id
1 'polypeptide(L)'
;MHVSIRAAFINDRVMLRPGELVDGYRRGWLRDADVVALALAASSAGAALPPAAEELALLLATDLERVGDLVEQLAGQLPGEPDPGAVWTFLALAWLYEHRDRYTEPLAVLELLYDDLDHPPEMDPFIRFMPGKPVGDAGLLRRWAEHCAAEGERYRHRDGRQ
;
A
#
# COMPACT_ATOMS: atom_id res chain seq x y z
N MET A 1 -5.82 -13.71 0.17
CA MET A 1 -6.87 -12.83 0.75
C MET A 1 -7.22 -11.72 -0.26
N HIS A 2 -8.49 -11.34 -0.45
CA HIS A 2 -8.83 -10.20 -1.35
C HIS A 2 -8.97 -8.91 -0.55
N VAL A 3 -7.91 -8.11 -0.50
CA VAL A 3 -7.88 -6.80 0.19
C VAL A 3 -7.97 -5.70 -0.85
N SER A 4 -8.84 -4.71 -0.62
CA SER A 4 -8.81 -3.44 -1.34
C SER A 4 -8.62 -2.30 -0.35
N ILE A 5 -7.56 -1.51 -0.55
CA ILE A 5 -7.17 -0.40 0.32
C ILE A 5 -7.66 0.89 -0.34
N ARG A 6 -8.37 1.73 0.44
CA ARG A 6 -8.99 2.97 -0.07
C ARG A 6 -7.95 4.07 -0.29
N ALA A 7 -8.14 4.89 -1.31
CA ALA A 7 -7.25 6.01 -1.61
C ALA A 7 -7.03 6.95 -0.42
N ALA A 8 -8.06 7.23 0.39
CA ALA A 8 -7.94 8.07 1.59
C ALA A 8 -6.93 7.48 2.60
N PHE A 9 -7.02 6.17 2.86
CA PHE A 9 -6.10 5.50 3.78
C PHE A 9 -4.65 5.58 3.29
N ILE A 10 -4.45 5.42 1.98
CA ILE A 10 -3.13 5.51 1.36
C ILE A 10 -2.61 6.94 1.46
N ASN A 11 -3.40 7.92 1.02
CA ASN A 11 -3.04 9.34 1.03
C ASN A 11 -2.75 9.87 2.43
N ASP A 12 -3.32 9.31 3.49
CA ASP A 12 -2.98 9.71 4.86
C ASP A 12 -1.57 9.25 5.29
N ARG A 13 -1.00 8.25 4.61
CA ARG A 13 0.26 7.59 5.01
C ARG A 13 1.40 7.81 4.03
N VAL A 14 1.11 7.84 2.74
CA VAL A 14 2.10 7.85 1.69
C VAL A 14 1.54 8.47 0.40
N MET A 15 2.36 9.25 -0.28
CA MET A 15 2.13 9.67 -1.66
C MET A 15 2.74 8.61 -2.57
N LEU A 16 1.89 7.81 -3.22
CA LEU A 16 2.39 6.77 -4.12
C LEU A 16 3.14 7.37 -5.30
N ARG A 17 4.28 6.77 -5.60
CA ARG A 17 4.96 6.99 -6.87
C ARG A 17 4.20 6.28 -8.00
N PRO A 18 4.36 6.69 -9.26
CA PRO A 18 3.70 6.05 -10.39
C PRO A 18 3.88 4.53 -10.46
N GLY A 19 5.08 4.02 -10.21
CA GLY A 19 5.36 2.58 -10.22
C GLY A 19 4.66 1.83 -9.09
N GLU A 20 4.55 2.45 -7.92
CA GLU A 20 3.81 1.91 -6.77
C GLU A 20 2.31 1.84 -7.07
N LEU A 21 1.73 2.88 -7.67
CA LEU A 21 0.33 2.89 -8.09
C LEU A 21 0.04 1.76 -9.09
N VAL A 22 0.92 1.57 -10.09
CA VAL A 22 0.81 0.48 -11.08
C VAL A 22 0.86 -0.89 -10.40
N ASP A 23 1.81 -1.10 -9.49
CA ASP A 23 1.98 -2.39 -8.79
C ASP A 23 0.73 -2.73 -7.95
N GLY A 24 0.18 -1.77 -7.20
CA GLY A 24 -1.00 -1.99 -6.39
C GLY A 24 -2.27 -2.26 -7.18
N TYR A 25 -2.42 -1.62 -8.34
CA TYR A 25 -3.52 -1.90 -9.25
C TYR A 25 -3.43 -3.32 -9.81
N ARG A 26 -2.25 -3.73 -10.30
CA ARG A 26 -2.03 -5.07 -10.84
C ARG A 26 -2.23 -6.19 -9.80
N ARG A 27 -1.90 -5.92 -8.54
CA ARG A 27 -2.17 -6.83 -7.41
C ARG A 27 -3.64 -6.88 -6.99
N GLY A 28 -4.49 -6.03 -7.55
CA GLY A 28 -5.92 -5.93 -7.21
C GLY A 28 -6.20 -5.21 -5.89
N TRP A 29 -5.22 -4.50 -5.33
CA TRP A 29 -5.37 -3.80 -4.06
C TRP A 29 -6.00 -2.42 -4.22
N LEU A 30 -5.91 -1.85 -5.42
CA LEU A 30 -6.61 -0.64 -5.83
C LEU A 30 -7.79 -0.98 -6.73
N ARG A 31 -8.88 -0.25 -6.53
CA ARG A 31 -10.00 -0.20 -7.49
C ARG A 31 -9.82 1.02 -8.40
N ASP A 32 -10.51 1.01 -9.53
CA ASP A 32 -10.42 2.07 -10.55
C ASP A 32 -10.63 3.48 -9.96
N ALA A 33 -11.66 3.63 -9.12
CA ALA A 33 -11.94 4.90 -8.44
C ALA A 33 -10.83 5.33 -7.45
N ASP A 34 -10.14 4.37 -6.82
CA ASP A 34 -9.03 4.66 -5.92
C ASP A 34 -7.79 5.09 -6.72
N VAL A 35 -7.53 4.50 -7.89
CA VAL A 35 -6.45 4.92 -8.81
C VAL A 35 -6.63 6.38 -9.24
N VAL A 36 -7.82 6.76 -9.70
CA VAL A 36 -8.13 8.14 -10.11
C VAL A 36 -7.93 9.11 -8.94
N ALA A 37 -8.44 8.77 -7.75
CA ALA A 37 -8.30 9.60 -6.56
C ALA A 37 -6.83 9.80 -6.13
N LEU A 38 -5.97 8.79 -6.29
CA LEU A 38 -4.55 8.87 -5.99
C LEU A 38 -3.79 9.73 -7.00
N ALA A 39 -4.08 9.56 -8.30
CA ALA A 39 -3.50 10.39 -9.35
C ALA A 39 -3.87 11.88 -9.18
N LEU A 40 -5.15 12.14 -8.87
CA LEU A 40 -5.63 13.49 -8.60
C LEU A 40 -4.97 14.12 -7.35
N ALA A 41 -4.78 13.34 -6.28
CA ALA A 41 -4.10 13.81 -5.08
C ALA A 41 -2.64 14.18 -5.37
N ALA A 42 -1.92 13.35 -6.13
CA ALA A 42 -0.54 13.63 -6.53
C ALA A 42 -0.44 14.89 -7.42
N SER A 43 -1.35 15.05 -8.38
CA SER A 43 -1.44 16.25 -9.22
C SER A 43 -1.71 17.51 -8.38
N SER A 44 -2.66 17.43 -7.44
CA SER A 44 -3.02 18.53 -6.54
C SER A 44 -1.88 18.91 -5.58
N ALA A 45 -1.02 17.95 -5.24
CA ALA A 45 0.20 18.17 -4.46
C ALA A 45 1.36 18.76 -5.29
N GLY A 46 1.17 19.01 -6.58
CA GLY A 46 2.18 19.57 -7.48
C GLY A 46 3.23 18.57 -7.95
N ALA A 47 2.96 17.26 -7.87
CA ALA A 47 3.84 16.25 -8.42
C ALA A 47 3.95 16.39 -9.95
N ALA A 48 5.16 16.27 -10.49
CA ALA A 48 5.35 16.14 -11.93
C ALA A 48 4.94 14.73 -12.35
N LEU A 49 3.79 14.62 -13.02
CA LEU A 49 3.20 13.34 -13.40
C LEU A 49 3.56 12.96 -14.84
N PRO A 50 3.76 11.67 -15.14
CA PRO A 50 3.78 11.19 -16.51
C PRO A 50 2.43 11.44 -17.20
N PRO A 51 2.38 11.55 -18.55
CA PRO A 51 1.14 11.88 -19.26
C PRO A 51 -0.04 10.96 -18.94
N ALA A 52 0.18 9.65 -18.79
CA ALA A 52 -0.91 8.73 -18.46
C ALA A 52 -1.44 8.96 -17.02
N ALA A 53 -0.59 9.36 -16.08
CA ALA A 53 -1.00 9.69 -14.72
C ALA A 53 -1.74 11.04 -14.64
N GLU A 54 -1.36 12.02 -15.47
CA GLU A 54 -2.14 13.26 -15.62
C GLU A 54 -3.54 12.97 -16.16
N GLU A 55 -3.65 12.09 -17.16
CA GLU A 55 -4.95 11.71 -17.70
C GLU A 55 -5.80 10.95 -16.67
N LEU A 56 -5.19 10.03 -15.89
CA LEU A 56 -5.88 9.38 -14.77
C LEU A 56 -6.44 10.39 -13.76
N ALA A 57 -5.71 11.47 -13.47
CA ALA A 57 -6.16 12.51 -12.54
C ALA A 57 -7.38 13.31 -13.06
N LEU A 58 -7.54 13.38 -14.38
CA LEU A 58 -8.61 14.13 -15.06
C LEU A 58 -9.82 13.27 -15.44
N LEU A 59 -9.76 11.95 -15.23
CA LEU A 59 -10.88 11.06 -15.54
C LEU A 59 -12.12 11.40 -14.73
N LEU A 60 -13.26 11.38 -15.40
CA LEU A 60 -14.56 11.50 -14.78
C LEU A 60 -15.03 10.13 -14.26
N ALA A 61 -15.95 10.15 -13.29
CA ALA A 61 -16.54 8.93 -12.73
C ALA A 61 -17.29 8.07 -13.78
N THR A 62 -17.62 8.62 -14.93
CA THR A 62 -18.29 7.92 -16.04
C THR A 62 -17.34 7.18 -16.97
N ASP A 63 -16.02 7.43 -16.87
CA ASP A 63 -15.02 6.94 -17.81
C ASP A 63 -14.01 5.97 -17.13
N LEU A 64 -14.43 5.35 -16.02
CA LEU A 64 -13.56 4.48 -15.21
C LEU A 64 -13.11 3.22 -15.94
N GLU A 65 -13.82 2.79 -16.99
CA GLU A 65 -13.41 1.67 -17.84
C GLU A 65 -12.05 1.90 -18.52
N ARG A 66 -11.60 3.15 -18.62
CA ARG A 66 -10.30 3.52 -19.20
C ARG A 66 -9.12 3.36 -18.24
N VAL A 67 -9.38 3.13 -16.94
CA VAL A 67 -8.32 3.09 -15.92
C VAL A 67 -7.31 1.98 -16.21
N GLY A 68 -7.79 0.78 -16.59
CA GLY A 68 -6.90 -0.34 -16.90
C GLY A 68 -5.91 -0.01 -18.01
N ASP A 69 -6.39 0.54 -19.13
CA ASP A 69 -5.55 0.92 -20.26
C ASP A 69 -4.55 2.01 -19.89
N LEU A 70 -4.97 3.01 -19.12
CA LEU A 70 -4.08 4.10 -18.69
C LEU A 70 -3.03 3.66 -17.68
N VAL A 71 -3.33 2.72 -16.79
CA VAL A 71 -2.34 2.12 -15.89
C VAL A 71 -1.28 1.35 -16.68
N GLU A 72 -1.67 0.62 -17.72
CA GLU A 72 -0.71 -0.09 -18.57
C GLU A 72 0.13 0.86 -19.42
N GLN A 73 -0.46 1.95 -19.93
CA GLN A 73 0.30 3.01 -20.58
C GLN A 73 1.29 3.67 -19.62
N LEU A 74 0.86 3.95 -18.38
CA LEU A 74 1.72 4.50 -17.35
C LEU A 74 2.91 3.57 -17.07
N ALA A 75 2.66 2.26 -16.95
CA ALA A 75 3.73 1.28 -16.77
C ALA A 75 4.78 1.34 -17.89
N GLY A 76 4.35 1.57 -19.14
CA GLY A 76 5.25 1.73 -20.29
C GLY A 76 6.04 3.05 -20.32
N GLN A 77 5.65 4.05 -19.52
CA GLN A 77 6.31 5.36 -19.42
C GLN A 77 7.41 5.40 -18.34
N LEU A 78 7.46 4.40 -17.45
CA LEU A 78 8.35 4.42 -16.28
C LEU A 78 9.69 3.73 -16.57
N PRO A 79 10.83 4.33 -16.17
CA PRO A 79 12.16 3.76 -16.40
C PRO A 79 12.51 2.54 -15.51
N GLY A 80 11.51 1.88 -14.91
CA GLY A 80 11.69 0.84 -13.90
C GLY A 80 12.01 1.45 -12.53
N GLU A 81 11.01 1.49 -11.65
CA GLU A 81 11.23 1.93 -10.26
C GLU A 81 11.81 0.78 -9.41
N PRO A 82 12.79 1.05 -8.54
CA PRO A 82 13.30 0.03 -7.62
C PRO A 82 12.24 -0.30 -6.56
N ASP A 83 11.84 -1.57 -6.54
CA ASP A 83 10.96 -2.19 -5.54
C ASP A 83 9.65 -1.43 -5.23
N PRO A 84 8.72 -1.33 -6.20
CA PRO A 84 7.42 -0.72 -5.97
C PRO A 84 6.54 -1.52 -4.97
N GLY A 85 6.95 -2.73 -4.57
CA GLY A 85 6.20 -3.62 -3.69
C GLY A 85 6.38 -3.30 -2.19
N ALA A 86 7.48 -2.67 -1.78
CA ALA A 86 7.75 -2.41 -0.36
C ALA A 86 6.67 -1.54 0.32
N VAL A 87 6.17 -0.51 -0.38
CA VAL A 87 5.09 0.35 0.15
C VAL A 87 3.81 -0.44 0.39
N TRP A 88 3.58 -1.46 -0.42
CA TRP A 88 2.40 -2.29 -0.35
C TRP A 88 2.45 -3.22 0.87
N THR A 89 3.60 -3.82 1.20
CA THR A 89 3.73 -4.55 2.48
C THR A 89 3.37 -3.66 3.67
N PHE A 90 3.92 -2.45 3.75
CA PHE A 90 3.58 -1.48 4.78
C PHE A 90 2.07 -1.14 4.81
N LEU A 91 1.48 -0.80 3.66
CA LEU A 91 0.08 -0.40 3.58
C LEU A 91 -0.87 -1.54 3.98
N ALA A 92 -0.57 -2.77 3.57
CA ALA A 92 -1.36 -3.94 3.95
C ALA A 92 -1.27 -4.23 5.45
N LEU A 93 -0.06 -4.13 6.03
CA LEU A 93 0.15 -4.30 7.47
C LEU A 93 -0.57 -3.23 8.28
N ALA A 94 -0.45 -1.95 7.89
CA ALA A 94 -1.12 -0.85 8.56
C ALA A 94 -2.65 -1.00 8.46
N TRP A 95 -3.15 -1.35 7.27
CA TRP A 95 -4.58 -1.56 7.05
C TRP A 95 -5.12 -2.69 7.94
N LEU A 96 -4.42 -3.82 7.95
CA LEU A 96 -4.82 -4.96 8.75
C LEU A 96 -4.76 -4.64 10.25
N TYR A 97 -3.75 -3.88 10.70
CA TYR A 97 -3.61 -3.50 12.10
C TYR A 97 -4.77 -2.62 12.57
N GLU A 98 -5.15 -1.61 11.80
CA GLU A 98 -6.26 -0.70 12.15
C GLU A 98 -7.62 -1.37 12.11
N HIS A 99 -7.75 -2.43 11.31
CA HIS A 99 -8.97 -3.22 11.21
C HIS A 99 -8.90 -4.54 11.99
N ARG A 100 -7.88 -4.73 12.83
CA ARG A 100 -7.63 -6.01 13.53
C ARG A 100 -8.82 -6.47 14.37
N ASP A 101 -9.58 -5.53 14.94
CA ASP A 101 -10.76 -5.80 15.77
C ASP A 101 -11.94 -6.40 14.97
N ARG A 102 -11.86 -6.41 13.63
CA ARG A 102 -12.83 -7.09 12.75
C ARG A 102 -12.56 -8.58 12.61
N TYR A 103 -11.42 -9.07 13.10
CA TYR A 103 -11.02 -10.46 12.99
C TYR A 103 -10.98 -11.11 14.36
N THR A 104 -11.52 -12.32 14.46
CA THR A 104 -11.44 -13.12 15.69
C THR A 104 -9.98 -13.42 16.05
N GLU A 105 -9.15 -13.68 15.05
CA GLU A 105 -7.74 -14.09 15.19
C GLU A 105 -6.84 -13.21 14.28
N PRO A 106 -6.58 -11.95 14.66
CA PRO A 106 -5.86 -11.01 13.79
C PRO A 106 -4.43 -11.45 13.48
N LEU A 107 -3.75 -12.14 14.42
CA LEU A 107 -2.42 -12.70 14.18
C LEU A 107 -2.45 -13.87 13.17
N ALA A 108 -3.55 -14.63 13.09
CA ALA A 108 -3.70 -15.65 12.05
C ALA A 108 -3.89 -15.00 10.67
N VAL A 109 -4.63 -13.90 10.59
CA VAL A 109 -4.81 -13.16 9.32
C VAL A 109 -3.48 -12.50 8.89
N LEU A 110 -2.70 -12.00 9.85
CA LEU A 110 -1.35 -11.48 9.61
C LEU A 110 -0.41 -12.53 9.01
N GLU A 111 -0.52 -13.78 9.45
CA GLU A 111 0.25 -14.90 8.90
C GLU A 111 -0.19 -15.29 7.49
N LEU A 112 -1.50 -15.27 7.21
CA LEU A 112 -1.98 -15.46 5.84
C LEU A 112 -1.46 -14.35 4.91
N LEU A 113 -1.37 -13.11 5.41
CA LEU A 113 -0.77 -12.01 4.67
C LEU A 113 0.73 -12.22 4.46
N TYR A 114 1.45 -12.75 5.46
CA TYR A 114 2.88 -13.08 5.34
C TYR A 114 3.14 -14.05 4.19
N ASP A 115 2.33 -15.11 4.10
CA ASP A 115 2.41 -16.10 3.03
C ASP A 115 2.00 -15.50 1.68
N ASP A 116 0.92 -14.70 1.63
CA ASP A 116 0.46 -14.01 0.41
C ASP A 116 1.50 -13.00 -0.14
N LEU A 117 2.38 -12.47 0.71
CA LEU A 117 3.45 -11.53 0.36
C LEU A 117 4.81 -12.20 0.11
N ASP A 118 4.84 -13.53 0.06
CA ASP A 118 6.05 -14.32 -0.15
C ASP A 118 7.11 -14.11 0.96
N HIS A 119 6.64 -14.04 2.21
CA HIS A 119 7.43 -14.04 3.43
C HIS A 119 8.44 -12.87 3.55
N PRO A 120 7.98 -11.60 3.51
CA PRO A 120 8.88 -10.45 3.57
C PRO A 120 9.60 -10.39 4.93
N PRO A 121 10.95 -10.32 4.97
CA PRO A 121 11.74 -10.42 6.22
C PRO A 121 11.40 -9.38 7.30
N GLU A 122 10.86 -8.23 6.89
CA GLU A 122 10.44 -7.17 7.81
C GLU A 122 9.26 -7.57 8.72
N MET A 123 8.51 -8.61 8.34
CA MET A 123 7.40 -9.14 9.14
C MET A 123 7.84 -10.14 10.22
N ASP A 124 9.01 -10.77 10.05
CA ASP A 124 9.53 -11.81 10.94
C ASP A 124 9.41 -11.51 12.45
N PRO A 125 9.66 -10.28 12.94
CA PRO A 125 9.61 -9.96 14.37
C PRO A 125 8.23 -10.13 15.03
N PHE A 126 7.17 -10.25 14.24
CA PHE A 126 5.78 -10.35 14.73
C PHE A 126 4.98 -11.54 14.15
N ILE A 127 5.67 -12.55 13.59
CA ILE A 127 5.06 -13.80 13.13
C ILE A 127 5.17 -14.90 14.19
N ARG A 128 4.06 -15.59 14.54
CA ARG A 128 4.01 -16.52 15.69
C ARG A 128 4.88 -17.75 15.52
N PHE A 129 5.32 -18.12 14.32
CA PHE A 129 6.19 -19.29 14.13
C PHE A 129 7.67 -18.94 13.99
N MET A 130 8.04 -17.65 13.88
CA MET A 130 9.43 -17.24 13.73
C MET A 130 10.28 -17.43 15.00
N PRO A 131 11.57 -17.80 14.87
CA PRO A 131 12.49 -17.93 16.01
C PRO A 131 12.82 -16.56 16.62
N GLY A 132 13.08 -16.50 17.93
CA GLY A 132 13.48 -15.26 18.62
C GLY A 132 12.38 -14.21 18.83
N LYS A 133 11.12 -14.57 18.55
CA LYS A 133 9.95 -13.70 18.71
C LYS A 133 9.61 -13.37 20.19
N PRO A 134 8.90 -12.26 20.44
CA PRO A 134 8.33 -11.94 21.75
C PRO A 134 7.46 -13.07 22.32
N VAL A 135 7.40 -13.16 23.65
CA VAL A 135 6.53 -14.13 24.33
C VAL A 135 5.08 -13.61 24.33
N GLY A 136 4.19 -14.37 23.70
CA GLY A 136 2.74 -14.17 23.71
C GLY A 136 2.21 -13.11 22.73
N ASP A 137 0.91 -13.20 22.45
CA ASP A 137 0.22 -12.39 21.42
C ASP A 137 0.33 -10.89 21.66
N ALA A 138 0.28 -10.45 22.92
CA ALA A 138 0.44 -9.05 23.27
C ALA A 138 1.82 -8.49 22.85
N GLY A 139 2.88 -9.30 22.94
CA GLY A 139 4.22 -8.92 22.51
C GLY A 139 4.31 -8.77 20.99
N LEU A 140 3.67 -9.67 20.25
CA LEU A 140 3.60 -9.65 18.78
C LEU A 140 2.79 -8.46 18.27
N LEU A 141 1.62 -8.21 18.86
CA LEU A 141 0.79 -7.05 18.54
C LEU A 141 1.54 -5.73 18.76
N ARG A 142 2.31 -5.62 19.85
CA ARG A 142 3.14 -4.45 20.10
C ARG A 142 4.22 -4.28 19.02
N ARG A 143 4.93 -5.35 18.64
CA ARG A 143 5.96 -5.29 17.59
C ARG A 143 5.40 -4.88 16.24
N TRP A 144 4.23 -5.42 15.89
CA TRP A 144 3.53 -5.04 14.67
C TRP A 144 3.13 -3.55 14.69
N ALA A 145 2.59 -3.06 15.82
CA ALA A 145 2.27 -1.65 15.99
C ALA A 145 3.51 -0.74 15.85
N GLU A 146 4.62 -1.11 16.49
CA GLU A 146 5.91 -0.41 16.40
C GLU A 146 6.42 -0.36 14.96
N HIS A 147 6.32 -1.47 14.23
CA HIS A 147 6.69 -1.54 12.81
C HIS A 147 5.84 -0.61 11.95
N CYS A 148 4.51 -0.65 12.06
CA CYS A 148 3.63 0.26 11.31
C CYS A 148 3.91 1.73 11.62
N ALA A 149 4.21 2.07 12.88
CA ALA A 149 4.57 3.43 13.27
C ALA A 149 5.90 3.88 12.64
N ALA A 150 6.91 3.01 12.67
CA ALA A 150 8.24 3.30 12.10
C ALA A 150 8.21 3.46 10.58
N GLU A 151 7.54 2.55 9.87
CA GLU A 151 7.39 2.65 8.40
C GLU A 151 6.53 3.86 8.01
N GLY A 152 5.47 4.16 8.76
CA GLY A 152 4.68 5.36 8.54
C GLY A 152 5.50 6.65 8.63
N GLU A 153 6.45 6.73 9.57
CA GLU A 153 7.38 7.86 9.68
C GLU A 153 8.37 7.90 8.51
N ARG A 154 8.90 6.74 8.11
CA ARG A 154 9.79 6.62 6.95
C ARG A 154 9.13 7.13 5.67
N TYR A 155 7.87 6.77 5.41
CA TYR A 155 7.14 7.24 4.22
C TYR A 155 6.77 8.73 4.31
N ARG A 156 6.39 9.25 5.47
CA ARG A 156 6.23 10.71 5.65
C ARG A 156 7.51 11.47 5.32
N HIS A 157 8.64 10.99 5.82
CA HIS A 157 9.94 11.61 5.59
C HIS A 157 10.41 11.48 4.13
N ARG A 158 10.06 10.38 3.45
CA ARG A 158 10.27 10.19 2.00
C ARG A 158 9.52 11.23 1.18
N ASP A 159 8.30 11.55 1.60
CA ASP A 159 7.38 12.41 0.86
C ASP A 159 7.46 13.89 1.29
N GLY A 160 8.30 14.22 2.28
CA GLY A 160 8.46 15.58 2.80
C GLY A 160 7.24 16.10 3.56
N ARG A 161 6.44 15.20 4.17
CA ARG A 161 5.22 15.51 4.93
C ARG A 161 5.57 15.67 6.41
N GLN A 162 5.07 16.74 7.05
CA GLN A 162 5.18 16.98 8.50
C GLN A 162 3.96 16.46 9.23
#